data_AF-A0A139BN35-F1
#
_entry.id   AF-A0A139BN35-F1
#
_cell.length_a   1.000
_cell.length_b   1.000
_cell.length_c   1.000
_cell.angle_alpha   90.00
_cell.angle_beta   90.00
_cell.angle_gamma   90.00
#
_symmetry.space_group_name_H-M   'P 1'
#
loop_
_entity.id
_entity.type
_entity.pdbx_description
1 polymer ?
#
loop_
_entity_poly.entity_id
_entity_poly.type
_entity_poly.pdbx_seq_one_letter_code
_entity_poly.pdbx_strand_id
1 'polypeptide(L)'
;MKELILNLRKDEVAKSLLTIKIESIANKFENKDTGLQEIATILDIIYPQIGLRLYKERTEKLLMEAVAEPKEKDRIRSLSRNYITTLINYGFSTRFLYPAVRMFFYMNKENITGPESIEGFFNIVKGGNQKYTAIFRVNSLFEEIKDSCKVFKVEIVTELNEKLTASANKKAFKLLDEEVYLIVNEITSKDVFSARDKAERLIDQISTLSSLFHHKEMANWQPNALLINLASGKERMVSASLNPMLMCADSRKENAAIKLR
;
A
#
# COMPACT_ATOMS: atom_id res chain seq x y z
N MET A 1 -17.61 7.59 18.51
CA MET A 1 -18.04 6.43 19.32
C MET A 1 -19.14 5.60 18.66
N LYS A 2 -20.28 6.18 18.21
CA LYS A 2 -21.37 5.40 17.57
C LYS A 2 -20.93 4.53 16.39
N GLU A 3 -20.10 5.06 15.50
CA GLU A 3 -19.57 4.33 14.35
C GLU A 3 -18.66 3.14 14.76
N LEU A 4 -17.79 3.35 15.75
CA LEU A 4 -16.95 2.28 16.30
C LEU A 4 -17.79 1.12 16.84
N ILE A 5 -18.82 1.41 17.64
CA ILE A 5 -19.73 0.39 18.19
C ILE A 5 -20.45 -0.36 17.07
N LEU A 6 -20.94 0.37 16.05
CA LEU A 6 -21.61 -0.24 14.91
C LEU A 6 -20.69 -1.21 14.17
N ASN A 7 -19.42 -0.82 13.96
CA ASN A 7 -18.43 -1.66 13.30
C ASN A 7 -18.08 -2.90 14.15
N LEU A 8 -17.82 -2.73 15.44
CA LEU A 8 -17.57 -3.85 16.36
C LEU A 8 -18.75 -4.84 16.39
N ARG A 9 -19.99 -4.35 16.42
CA ARG A 9 -21.20 -5.19 16.40
C ARG A 9 -21.42 -5.95 15.10
N LYS A 10 -20.83 -5.54 13.98
CA LYS A 10 -21.01 -6.22 12.68
C LYS A 10 -19.82 -7.10 12.32
N ASP A 11 -18.64 -6.73 12.79
CA ASP A 11 -17.39 -7.39 12.42
C ASP A 11 -17.17 -8.68 13.21
N GLU A 12 -17.30 -9.81 12.53
CA GLU A 12 -17.06 -11.15 13.07
C GLU A 12 -15.60 -11.33 13.54
N VAL A 13 -14.64 -10.76 12.82
CA VAL A 13 -13.22 -10.89 13.17
C VAL A 13 -12.97 -10.19 14.50
N ALA A 14 -13.41 -8.93 14.63
CA ALA A 14 -13.27 -8.15 15.85
C ALA A 14 -13.96 -8.84 17.03
N LYS A 15 -15.21 -9.31 16.85
CA LYS A 15 -15.94 -10.09 17.87
C LYS A 15 -15.15 -11.28 18.38
N SER A 16 -14.50 -11.99 17.48
CA SER A 16 -13.76 -13.20 17.83
C SER A 16 -12.43 -12.94 18.55
N LEU A 17 -11.94 -11.70 18.54
CA LEU A 17 -10.71 -11.28 19.21
C LEU A 17 -10.96 -10.62 20.57
N LEU A 18 -12.12 -9.99 20.75
CA LEU A 18 -12.44 -9.27 21.98
C LEU A 18 -12.73 -10.22 23.13
N THR A 19 -12.07 -9.98 24.27
CA THR A 19 -12.33 -10.68 25.53
C THR A 19 -13.52 -10.10 26.28
N ILE A 20 -13.85 -8.83 26.03
CA ILE A 20 -14.96 -8.11 26.65
C ILE A 20 -16.17 -8.15 25.71
N LYS A 21 -17.36 -8.39 26.26
CA LYS A 21 -18.62 -8.34 25.50
C LYS A 21 -18.82 -6.95 24.89
N ILE A 22 -19.15 -6.91 23.60
CA ILE A 22 -19.36 -5.66 22.87
C ILE A 22 -20.50 -4.84 23.48
N GLU A 23 -21.52 -5.49 24.03
CA GLU A 23 -22.64 -4.84 24.70
C GLU A 23 -22.17 -4.08 25.96
N SER A 24 -21.22 -4.63 26.71
CA SER A 24 -20.62 -3.95 27.87
C SER A 24 -19.85 -2.70 27.45
N ILE A 25 -19.10 -2.79 26.34
CA ILE A 25 -18.38 -1.64 25.75
C ILE A 25 -19.39 -0.58 25.26
N ALA A 26 -20.43 -1.02 24.54
CA ALA A 26 -21.44 -0.14 23.98
C ALA A 26 -22.19 0.64 25.07
N ASN A 27 -22.60 -0.04 26.14
CA ASN A 27 -23.30 0.60 27.26
C ASN A 27 -22.46 1.70 27.91
N LYS A 28 -21.14 1.49 28.04
CA LYS A 28 -20.22 2.51 28.57
C LYS A 28 -20.04 3.68 27.61
N PHE A 29 -19.95 3.42 26.31
CA PHE A 29 -19.76 4.48 25.31
C PHE A 29 -21.04 5.26 24.97
N GLU A 30 -22.22 4.68 25.19
CA GLU A 30 -23.52 5.33 24.97
C GLU A 30 -24.01 6.10 26.21
N ASN A 31 -23.51 5.78 27.40
CA ASN A 31 -23.80 6.50 28.63
C ASN A 31 -23.10 7.88 28.64
N LYS A 32 -23.89 8.95 28.82
CA LYS A 32 -23.40 10.34 28.84
C LYS A 32 -22.61 10.69 30.10
N ASP A 33 -22.76 9.90 31.16
CA ASP A 33 -22.07 10.12 32.44
C ASP A 33 -20.71 9.41 32.50
N THR A 34 -20.34 8.63 31.47
CA THR A 34 -19.04 7.97 31.40
C THR A 34 -17.93 9.01 31.21
N GLY A 35 -17.01 9.09 32.17
CA GLY A 35 -15.89 10.01 32.12
C GLY A 35 -14.89 9.69 31.00
N LEU A 36 -14.20 10.71 30.47
CA LEU A 36 -13.20 10.55 29.40
C LEU A 36 -12.08 9.56 29.75
N GLN A 37 -11.65 9.52 31.01
CA GLN A 37 -10.63 8.59 31.48
C GLN A 37 -11.09 7.13 31.40
N GLU A 38 -12.37 6.87 31.69
CA GLU A 38 -12.94 5.54 31.58
C GLU A 38 -13.05 5.10 30.11
N ILE A 39 -13.46 6.02 29.21
CA ILE A 39 -13.46 5.77 27.76
C ILE A 39 -12.04 5.45 27.26
N ALA A 40 -11.05 6.23 27.66
CA ALA A 40 -9.65 5.99 27.30
C ALA A 40 -9.17 4.62 27.77
N THR A 41 -9.46 4.26 29.03
CA THR A 41 -9.12 2.96 29.60
C THR A 41 -9.73 1.80 28.79
N ILE A 42 -11.00 1.93 28.40
CA ILE A 42 -11.66 0.91 27.57
C ILE A 42 -10.99 0.80 26.20
N LEU A 43 -10.62 1.92 25.57
CA LEU A 43 -9.92 1.92 24.29
C LEU A 43 -8.52 1.31 24.41
N ASP A 44 -7.79 1.60 25.48
CA ASP A 44 -6.47 1.03 25.77
C ASP A 44 -6.52 -0.49 25.98
N ILE A 45 -7.65 -1.00 26.49
CA ILE A 45 -7.87 -2.45 26.62
C ILE A 45 -8.25 -3.08 25.28
N ILE A 46 -9.08 -2.43 24.47
CA ILE A 46 -9.56 -2.96 23.19
C ILE A 46 -8.45 -2.96 22.14
N TYR A 47 -7.72 -1.84 22.01
CA TYR A 47 -6.74 -1.61 20.96
C TYR A 47 -5.72 -2.75 20.78
N PRO A 48 -5.05 -3.27 21.83
CA PRO A 48 -4.09 -4.36 21.68
C PRO A 48 -4.73 -5.69 21.25
N GLN A 49 -6.03 -5.91 21.55
CA GLN A 49 -6.73 -7.16 21.21
C GLN A 49 -7.08 -7.23 19.72
N ILE A 50 -7.43 -6.08 19.12
CA ILE A 50 -7.74 -5.96 17.69
C ILE A 50 -6.54 -5.45 16.88
N GLY A 51 -5.33 -5.66 17.38
CA GLY A 51 -4.10 -5.27 16.71
C GLY A 51 -4.00 -5.86 15.30
N LEU A 52 -3.45 -5.11 14.36
CA LEU A 52 -3.51 -5.40 12.94
C LEU A 52 -2.97 -6.81 12.57
N ARG A 53 -1.90 -7.27 13.24
CA ARG A 53 -1.36 -8.62 13.07
C ARG A 53 -2.34 -9.70 13.53
N LEU A 54 -2.91 -9.54 14.72
CA LEU A 54 -3.90 -10.48 15.28
C LEU A 54 -5.16 -10.51 14.41
N TYR A 55 -5.60 -9.34 13.94
CA TYR A 55 -6.72 -9.22 13.02
C TYR A 55 -6.47 -9.98 11.71
N LYS A 56 -5.28 -9.82 11.12
CA LYS A 56 -4.87 -10.57 9.93
C LYS A 56 -4.93 -12.08 10.17
N GLU A 57 -4.22 -12.56 11.18
CA GLU A 57 -4.13 -14.00 11.51
C GLU A 57 -5.51 -14.60 11.82
N ARG A 58 -6.37 -13.85 12.51
CA ARG A 58 -7.74 -14.31 12.82
C ARG A 58 -8.62 -14.33 11.58
N THR A 59 -8.51 -13.35 10.69
CA THR A 59 -9.24 -13.32 9.42
C THR A 59 -8.86 -14.51 8.55
N GLU A 60 -7.57 -14.88 8.48
CA GLU A 60 -7.10 -16.06 7.75
C GLU A 60 -7.73 -17.35 8.29
N LYS A 61 -7.79 -17.51 9.62
CA LYS A 61 -8.45 -18.67 10.26
C LYS A 61 -9.95 -18.74 9.95
N LEU A 62 -10.67 -17.62 10.10
CA LEU A 62 -12.11 -17.57 9.82
C LEU A 62 -12.40 -17.79 8.33
N LEU A 63 -11.53 -17.34 7.43
CA LEU A 63 -11.64 -17.62 6.00
C LEU A 63 -11.48 -19.12 5.72
N MET A 64 -10.48 -19.79 6.31
CA MET A 64 -10.31 -21.25 6.19
C MET A 64 -11.57 -22.01 6.63
N GLU A 65 -12.12 -21.65 7.79
CA GLU A 65 -13.36 -22.22 8.30
C GLU A 65 -14.52 -22.00 7.32
N ALA A 66 -14.68 -20.77 6.81
CA ALA A 66 -15.78 -20.42 5.93
C ALA A 66 -15.68 -21.08 4.55
N VAL A 67 -14.48 -21.26 3.98
CA VAL A 67 -14.33 -21.94 2.67
C VAL A 67 -14.50 -23.45 2.75
N ALA A 68 -14.37 -24.04 3.94
CA ALA A 68 -14.62 -25.46 4.16
C ALA A 68 -16.12 -25.82 4.12
N GLU A 69 -17.01 -24.85 4.34
CA GLU A 69 -18.46 -25.06 4.35
C GLU A 69 -19.12 -24.50 3.06
N PRO A 70 -19.79 -25.33 2.24
CA PRO A 70 -20.35 -24.92 0.95
C PRO A 70 -21.48 -23.86 1.02
N LYS A 71 -22.02 -23.55 2.20
CA LYS A 71 -23.14 -22.59 2.38
C LYS A 71 -22.73 -21.22 2.93
N GLU A 72 -21.45 -20.96 3.13
CA GLU A 72 -20.95 -19.75 3.80
C GLU A 72 -20.57 -18.60 2.84
N LYS A 73 -21.19 -18.53 1.65
CA LYS A 73 -20.81 -17.56 0.59
C LYS A 73 -20.82 -16.10 1.07
N ASP A 74 -21.80 -15.70 1.88
CA ASP A 74 -21.88 -14.33 2.38
C ASP A 74 -20.82 -14.04 3.44
N ARG A 75 -20.51 -15.02 4.30
CA ARG A 75 -19.42 -14.96 5.27
C ARG A 75 -18.06 -14.87 4.57
N ILE A 76 -17.82 -15.70 3.55
CA ILE A 76 -16.61 -15.64 2.69
C ILE A 76 -16.47 -14.23 2.08
N ARG A 77 -17.56 -13.68 1.53
CA ARG A 77 -17.53 -12.33 0.93
C ARG A 77 -17.18 -11.25 1.96
N SER A 78 -17.79 -11.32 3.15
CA SER A 78 -17.54 -10.38 4.24
C SER A 78 -16.09 -10.46 4.72
N LEU A 79 -15.63 -11.67 5.06
CA LEU A 79 -14.27 -11.92 5.53
C LEU A 79 -13.22 -11.56 4.48
N SER A 80 -13.47 -11.84 3.19
CA SER A 80 -12.55 -11.46 2.11
C SER A 80 -12.41 -9.94 1.99
N ARG A 81 -13.51 -9.18 2.12
CA ARG A 81 -13.47 -7.71 2.12
C ARG A 81 -12.66 -7.18 3.29
N ASN A 82 -12.89 -7.72 4.49
CA ASN A 82 -12.12 -7.36 5.67
C ASN A 82 -10.65 -7.69 5.45
N TYR A 83 -10.35 -8.88 4.93
CA TYR A 83 -8.99 -9.33 4.70
C TYR A 83 -8.21 -8.44 3.74
N ILE A 84 -8.78 -8.10 2.58
CA ILE A 84 -8.13 -7.18 1.63
C ILE A 84 -7.90 -5.81 2.28
N THR A 85 -8.87 -5.30 3.04
CA THR A 85 -8.72 -4.04 3.78
C THR A 85 -7.60 -4.13 4.82
N THR A 86 -7.52 -5.24 5.56
CA THR A 86 -6.44 -5.53 6.50
C THR A 86 -5.09 -5.57 5.80
N LEU A 87 -4.97 -6.22 4.64
CA LEU A 87 -3.72 -6.29 3.88
C LEU A 87 -3.27 -4.91 3.39
N ILE A 88 -4.20 -4.06 2.94
CA ILE A 88 -3.91 -2.67 2.58
C ILE A 88 -3.36 -1.92 3.80
N ASN A 89 -4.04 -2.03 4.96
CA ASN A 89 -3.58 -1.43 6.21
C ASN A 89 -2.25 -2.03 6.71
N TYR A 90 -1.95 -3.29 6.35
CA TYR A 90 -0.68 -3.97 6.61
C TYR A 90 0.48 -3.46 5.75
N GLY A 91 0.19 -2.62 4.76
CA GLY A 91 1.16 -1.94 3.90
C GLY A 91 1.25 -2.50 2.47
N PHE A 92 0.35 -3.38 2.05
CA PHE A 92 0.29 -3.84 0.67
C PHE A 92 -0.42 -2.83 -0.24
N SER A 93 0.09 -2.66 -1.45
CA SER A 93 -0.56 -1.85 -2.49
C SER A 93 -1.69 -2.62 -3.15
N THR A 94 -2.79 -1.93 -3.47
CA THR A 94 -3.87 -2.50 -4.31
C THR A 94 -3.37 -2.93 -5.69
N ARG A 95 -2.34 -2.27 -6.21
CA ARG A 95 -1.66 -2.62 -7.48
C ARG A 95 -0.90 -3.94 -7.39
N PHE A 96 -0.53 -4.36 -6.19
CA PHE A 96 0.01 -5.69 -5.92
C PHE A 96 -1.11 -6.71 -5.69
N LEU A 97 -2.07 -6.37 -4.81
CA LEU A 97 -3.12 -7.30 -4.39
C LEU A 97 -4.02 -7.74 -5.55
N TYR A 98 -4.45 -6.82 -6.40
CA TYR A 98 -5.34 -7.14 -7.53
C TYR A 98 -4.76 -8.22 -8.47
N PRO A 99 -3.55 -8.05 -9.05
CA PRO A 99 -2.98 -9.08 -9.89
C PRO A 99 -2.61 -10.35 -9.10
N ALA A 100 -2.24 -10.25 -7.82
CA ALA A 100 -1.96 -11.42 -6.99
C ALA A 100 -3.21 -12.30 -6.80
N VAL A 101 -4.35 -11.69 -6.46
CA VAL A 101 -5.65 -12.38 -6.35
C VAL A 101 -6.04 -12.96 -7.70
N ARG A 102 -5.96 -12.18 -8.78
CA ARG A 102 -6.34 -12.63 -10.12
C ARG A 102 -5.49 -13.82 -10.57
N MET A 103 -4.17 -13.72 -10.39
CA MET A 103 -3.24 -14.78 -10.76
C MET A 103 -3.54 -16.05 -9.98
N PHE A 104 -3.68 -15.94 -8.66
CA PHE A 104 -3.86 -17.10 -7.80
C PHE A 104 -5.20 -17.81 -8.03
N PHE A 105 -6.32 -17.06 -8.03
CA PHE A 105 -7.66 -17.66 -8.04
C PHE A 105 -8.23 -17.93 -9.43
N TYR A 106 -7.73 -17.27 -10.49
CA TYR A 106 -8.38 -17.31 -11.81
C TYR A 106 -7.45 -17.64 -12.98
N MET A 107 -6.14 -17.42 -12.87
CA MET A 107 -5.22 -17.57 -14.01
C MET A 107 -4.17 -18.66 -13.82
N ASN A 108 -3.95 -19.13 -12.58
CA ASN A 108 -3.03 -20.23 -12.33
C ASN A 108 -3.62 -21.52 -12.93
N LYS A 109 -2.75 -22.34 -13.54
CA LYS A 109 -3.12 -23.65 -14.07
C LYS A 109 -3.26 -24.70 -12.97
N GLU A 110 -2.67 -24.44 -11.80
CA GLU A 110 -2.92 -25.25 -10.61
C GLU A 110 -4.38 -25.09 -10.22
N ASN A 111 -5.13 -26.19 -10.32
CA ASN A 111 -6.53 -26.19 -9.97
C ASN A 111 -6.67 -26.01 -8.45
N ILE A 112 -7.60 -25.14 -8.04
CA ILE A 112 -8.09 -25.09 -6.66
C ILE A 112 -8.86 -26.39 -6.44
N THR A 113 -8.24 -27.36 -5.77
CA THR A 113 -8.80 -28.70 -5.56
C THR A 113 -9.57 -28.84 -4.26
N GLY A 114 -9.47 -27.86 -3.35
CA GLY A 114 -10.18 -27.87 -2.07
C GLY A 114 -9.90 -26.65 -1.20
N PRO A 115 -10.55 -26.56 -0.02
CA PRO A 115 -10.47 -25.42 0.90
C PRO A 115 -9.04 -25.04 1.30
N GLU A 116 -8.18 -26.03 1.52
CA GLU A 116 -6.75 -25.92 1.85
C GLU A 116 -5.97 -25.06 0.84
N SER A 117 -6.43 -24.99 -0.41
CA SER A 117 -5.74 -24.24 -1.47
C SER A 117 -5.61 -22.75 -1.14
N ILE A 118 -6.50 -22.17 -0.32
CA ILE A 118 -6.43 -20.74 0.05
C ILE A 118 -5.15 -20.41 0.84
N GLU A 119 -4.51 -21.38 1.50
CA GLU A 119 -3.22 -21.18 2.17
C GLU A 119 -2.12 -20.73 1.20
N GLY A 120 -2.18 -21.17 -0.06
CA GLY A 120 -1.28 -20.71 -1.11
C GLY A 120 -1.35 -19.19 -1.29
N PHE A 121 -2.56 -18.62 -1.25
CA PHE A 121 -2.74 -17.17 -1.30
C PHE A 121 -2.21 -16.50 -0.04
N PHE A 122 -2.48 -17.06 1.14
CA PHE A 122 -1.95 -16.54 2.39
C PHE A 122 -0.43 -16.48 2.38
N ASN A 123 0.24 -17.47 1.80
CA ASN A 123 1.70 -17.48 1.64
C ASN A 123 2.21 -16.36 0.71
N ILE A 124 1.48 -16.02 -0.37
CA ILE A 124 1.82 -14.88 -1.25
C ILE A 124 1.79 -13.57 -0.47
N VAL A 125 0.79 -13.38 0.38
CA VAL A 125 0.56 -12.14 1.15
C VAL A 125 1.09 -12.21 2.59
N LYS A 126 1.78 -13.29 2.95
CA LYS A 126 2.53 -13.44 4.22
C LYS A 126 3.68 -12.45 4.31
N GLY A 127 4.15 -12.00 3.14
CA GLY A 127 5.28 -11.10 2.87
C GLY A 127 5.81 -10.31 4.08
N GLY A 128 7.04 -10.67 4.47
CA GLY A 128 7.85 -9.81 5.33
C GLY A 128 8.16 -8.48 4.64
N ASN A 129 8.60 -7.50 5.41
CA ASN A 129 9.08 -6.26 4.81
C ASN A 129 10.32 -6.57 3.96
N GLN A 130 10.33 -6.05 2.74
CA GLN A 130 11.45 -6.14 1.83
C GLN A 130 12.09 -4.76 1.68
N LYS A 131 13.41 -4.74 1.46
CA LYS A 131 14.14 -3.51 1.19
C LYS A 131 14.26 -3.29 -0.32
N TYR A 132 14.06 -2.05 -0.75
CA TYR A 132 14.13 -1.63 -2.14
C TYR A 132 15.03 -0.40 -2.29
N THR A 133 15.64 -0.27 -3.46
CA THR A 133 16.17 0.99 -3.97
C THR A 133 15.24 1.46 -5.09
N ALA A 134 14.84 2.73 -5.05
CA ALA A 134 14.06 3.36 -6.10
C ALA A 134 14.89 4.44 -6.79
N ILE A 135 14.88 4.44 -8.13
CA ILE A 135 15.60 5.38 -8.97
C ILE A 135 14.58 6.12 -9.82
N PHE A 136 14.60 7.44 -9.72
CA PHE A 136 13.77 8.36 -10.50
C PHE A 136 14.66 9.17 -11.44
N ARG A 137 14.08 9.61 -12.56
CA ARG A 137 14.66 10.67 -13.39
C ARG A 137 13.96 11.96 -13.01
N VAL A 138 14.75 12.95 -12.63
CA VAL A 138 14.27 14.25 -12.15
C VAL A 138 15.00 15.35 -12.90
N ASN A 139 14.45 16.56 -12.94
CA ASN A 139 15.16 17.68 -13.55
C ASN A 139 16.39 18.10 -12.73
N SER A 140 17.35 18.75 -13.40
CA SER A 140 18.60 19.25 -12.82
C SER A 140 18.43 20.21 -11.63
N LEU A 141 17.25 20.80 -11.42
CA LEU A 141 16.93 21.60 -10.23
C LEU A 141 17.15 20.86 -8.91
N PHE A 142 17.05 19.54 -8.91
CA PHE A 142 17.37 18.76 -7.72
C PHE A 142 18.86 18.85 -7.34
N GLU A 143 19.76 19.17 -8.26
CA GLU A 143 21.20 19.33 -7.96
C GLU A 143 21.45 20.47 -6.96
N GLU A 144 20.68 21.56 -7.05
CA GLU A 144 20.82 22.73 -6.16
C GLU A 144 20.54 22.38 -4.69
N ILE A 145 19.71 21.36 -4.46
CA ILE A 145 19.31 20.90 -3.12
C ILE A 145 19.96 19.57 -2.72
N LYS A 146 20.96 19.10 -3.48
CA LYS A 146 21.61 17.80 -3.29
C LYS A 146 22.15 17.58 -1.88
N ASP A 147 22.73 18.61 -1.27
CA ASP A 147 23.26 18.49 0.10
C ASP A 147 22.15 18.37 1.15
N SER A 148 21.04 19.09 0.97
CA SER A 148 19.86 19.00 1.82
C SER A 148 19.18 17.62 1.71
N CYS A 149 19.24 16.99 0.53
CA CYS A 149 18.68 15.65 0.28
C CYS A 149 19.39 14.53 1.04
N LYS A 150 20.66 14.69 1.42
CA LYS A 150 21.42 13.67 2.17
C LYS A 150 20.78 13.35 3.52
N VAL A 151 20.17 14.33 4.18
CA VAL A 151 19.44 14.15 5.45
C VAL A 151 18.28 13.16 5.28
N PHE A 152 17.69 13.11 4.10
CA PHE A 152 16.58 12.22 3.76
C PHE A 152 17.03 10.85 3.23
N LYS A 153 18.34 10.55 3.26
CA LYS A 153 18.94 9.36 2.61
C LYS A 153 18.62 9.27 1.11
N VAL A 154 18.54 10.44 0.48
CA VAL A 154 18.33 10.59 -0.96
C VAL A 154 19.64 11.03 -1.60
N GLU A 155 20.03 10.34 -2.65
CA GLU A 155 21.25 10.62 -3.42
C GLU A 155 20.85 11.15 -4.80
N ILE A 156 21.47 12.27 -5.21
CA ILE A 156 21.28 12.84 -6.55
C ILE A 156 22.58 12.73 -7.33
N VAL A 157 22.54 12.03 -8.45
CA VAL A 157 23.71 11.69 -9.25
C VAL A 157 23.43 11.82 -10.75
N THR A 158 24.41 12.27 -11.50
CA THR A 158 24.40 12.27 -12.97
C THR A 158 24.76 10.90 -13.54
N GLU A 159 25.55 10.12 -12.79
CA GLU A 159 25.99 8.78 -13.17
C GLU A 159 25.64 7.75 -12.08
N LEU A 160 25.13 6.60 -12.51
CA LEU A 160 24.84 5.47 -11.63
C LEU A 160 26.10 4.62 -11.41
N ASN A 161 26.21 4.00 -10.22
CA ASN A 161 27.26 2.99 -9.99
C ASN A 161 27.08 1.76 -10.90
N GLU A 162 28.13 0.95 -11.08
CA GLU A 162 28.14 -0.19 -12.02
C GLU A 162 26.92 -1.12 -11.87
N LYS A 163 26.54 -1.43 -10.63
CA LYS A 163 25.41 -2.34 -10.32
C LYS A 163 24.06 -1.75 -10.74
N LEU A 164 23.85 -0.46 -10.47
CA LEU A 164 22.62 0.24 -10.85
C LEU A 164 22.59 0.52 -12.35
N THR A 165 23.73 0.81 -12.97
CA THR A 165 23.89 1.02 -14.42
C THR A 165 23.49 -0.22 -15.22
N ALA A 166 23.89 -1.42 -14.78
CA ALA A 166 23.45 -2.67 -15.41
C ALA A 166 21.92 -2.83 -15.39
N SER A 167 21.29 -2.50 -14.26
CA SER A 167 19.84 -2.58 -14.08
C SER A 167 19.10 -1.53 -14.92
N ALA A 168 19.63 -0.31 -14.97
CA ALA A 168 19.08 0.79 -15.76
C ALA A 168 19.16 0.49 -17.26
N ASN A 169 20.31 0.01 -17.75
CA ASN A 169 20.49 -0.35 -19.16
C ASN A 169 19.56 -1.48 -19.59
N LYS A 170 19.36 -2.50 -18.75
CA LYS A 170 18.44 -3.61 -19.03
C LYS A 170 16.98 -3.17 -19.19
N LYS A 171 16.61 -2.02 -18.62
CA LYS A 171 15.26 -1.43 -18.71
C LYS A 171 15.21 -0.18 -19.58
N ALA A 172 16.26 0.10 -20.35
CA ALA A 172 16.40 1.32 -21.14
C ALA A 172 16.12 2.61 -20.34
N PHE A 173 16.49 2.63 -19.07
CA PHE A 173 16.22 3.72 -18.13
C PHE A 173 17.39 4.72 -18.12
N LYS A 174 17.50 5.50 -19.20
CA LYS A 174 18.56 6.50 -19.39
C LYS A 174 18.05 7.91 -19.16
N LEU A 175 18.93 8.80 -18.71
CA LEU A 175 18.66 10.24 -18.63
C LEU A 175 18.46 10.83 -20.03
N LEU A 176 17.59 11.82 -20.11
CA LEU A 176 17.51 12.76 -21.22
C LEU A 176 18.29 14.04 -20.87
N ASP A 177 18.41 14.96 -21.82
CA ASP A 177 19.03 16.27 -21.57
C ASP A 177 18.34 16.96 -20.37
N GLU A 178 19.16 17.57 -19.51
CA GLU A 178 18.72 18.28 -18.28
C GLU A 178 18.08 17.41 -17.18
N GLU A 179 18.24 16.08 -17.25
CA GLU A 179 17.82 15.17 -16.19
C GLU A 179 18.98 14.67 -15.33
N VAL A 180 18.69 14.38 -14.07
CA VAL A 180 19.57 13.67 -13.13
C VAL A 180 18.85 12.49 -12.49
N TYR A 181 19.61 11.53 -11.95
CA TYR A 181 19.03 10.43 -11.19
C TYR A 181 18.85 10.84 -9.73
N LEU A 182 17.66 10.56 -9.20
CA LEU A 182 17.38 10.62 -7.77
C LEU A 182 17.19 9.20 -7.24
N ILE A 183 18.05 8.80 -6.31
CA ILE A 183 18.10 7.47 -5.73
C ILE A 183 17.63 7.53 -4.28
N VAL A 184 16.60 6.76 -3.96
CA VAL A 184 16.12 6.56 -2.60
C VAL A 184 16.47 5.13 -2.18
N ASN A 185 17.36 5.02 -1.20
CA ASN A 185 17.91 3.74 -0.74
C ASN A 185 17.14 3.16 0.46
N GLU A 186 17.24 1.84 0.65
CA GLU A 186 16.73 1.09 1.81
C GLU A 186 15.23 1.25 2.14
N ILE A 187 14.39 1.46 1.12
CA ILE A 187 12.95 1.60 1.31
C ILE A 187 12.34 0.29 1.80
N THR A 188 11.79 0.31 3.00
CA THR A 188 11.18 -0.86 3.63
C THR A 188 9.68 -0.91 3.32
N SER A 189 9.24 -1.88 2.53
CA SER A 189 7.84 -2.03 2.09
C SER A 189 7.43 -3.49 1.84
N LYS A 190 6.12 -3.75 1.81
CA LYS A 190 5.57 -5.09 1.56
C LYS A 190 5.70 -5.53 0.10
N ASP A 191 5.56 -4.59 -0.81
CA ASP A 191 5.65 -4.82 -2.24
C ASP A 191 6.29 -3.63 -2.96
N VAL A 192 6.61 -3.86 -4.23
CA VAL A 192 7.29 -2.90 -5.10
C VAL A 192 6.47 -1.63 -5.35
N PHE A 193 5.15 -1.71 -5.41
CA PHE A 193 4.33 -0.51 -5.65
C PHE A 193 4.27 0.35 -4.39
N SER A 194 4.08 -0.26 -3.22
CA SER A 194 4.19 0.45 -1.93
C SER A 194 5.57 1.06 -1.71
N ALA A 195 6.65 0.40 -2.16
CA ALA A 195 8.00 0.98 -2.11
C ALA A 195 8.10 2.24 -2.98
N ARG A 196 7.57 2.19 -4.20
CA ARG A 196 7.57 3.30 -5.14
C ARG A 196 6.77 4.49 -4.59
N ASP A 197 5.58 4.24 -4.06
CA ASP A 197 4.70 5.31 -3.55
C ASP A 197 5.30 5.98 -2.30
N LYS A 198 6.04 5.22 -1.47
CA LYS A 198 6.82 5.82 -0.36
C LYS A 198 7.98 6.68 -0.86
N ALA A 199 8.69 6.23 -1.89
CA ALA A 199 9.79 6.99 -2.49
C ALA A 199 9.28 8.31 -3.07
N GLU A 200 8.18 8.26 -3.83
CA GLU A 200 7.60 9.45 -4.44
C GLU A 200 7.16 10.46 -3.38
N ARG A 201 6.49 10.04 -2.29
CA ARG A 201 6.12 10.95 -1.20
C ARG A 201 7.32 11.67 -0.59
N LEU A 202 8.48 11.02 -0.58
CA LEU A 202 9.73 11.61 -0.10
C LEU A 202 10.23 12.68 -1.08
N ILE A 203 10.14 12.41 -2.38
CA ILE A 203 10.47 13.36 -3.45
C ILE A 203 9.50 14.56 -3.42
N ASP A 204 8.20 14.31 -3.24
CA ASP A 204 7.16 15.35 -3.05
C ASP A 204 7.51 16.29 -1.89
N GLN A 205 7.92 15.72 -0.75
CA GLN A 205 8.33 16.48 0.43
C GLN A 205 9.57 17.34 0.15
N ILE A 206 10.57 16.78 -0.52
CA ILE A 206 11.79 17.49 -0.92
C ILE A 206 11.46 18.62 -1.91
N SER A 207 10.62 18.35 -2.92
CA SER A 207 10.18 19.35 -3.90
C SER A 207 9.41 20.50 -3.24
N THR A 208 8.50 20.17 -2.31
CA THR A 208 7.75 21.15 -1.52
C THR A 208 8.67 22.00 -0.65
N LEU A 209 9.70 21.41 -0.06
CA LEU A 209 10.68 22.16 0.72
C LEU A 209 11.49 23.09 -0.18
N SER A 210 11.89 22.63 -1.37
CA SER A 210 12.65 23.43 -2.33
C SER A 210 11.88 24.66 -2.82
N SER A 211 10.57 24.54 -3.03
CA SER A 211 9.73 25.65 -3.51
C SER A 211 9.59 26.81 -2.50
N LEU A 212 9.87 26.56 -1.21
CA LEU A 212 9.98 27.62 -0.21
C LEU A 212 11.20 28.52 -0.42
N PHE A 213 12.26 28.00 -1.04
CA PHE A 213 13.52 28.71 -1.27
C PHE A 213 13.66 29.22 -2.71
N HIS A 214 12.98 28.59 -3.67
CA HIS A 214 13.03 28.95 -5.09
C HIS A 214 11.63 29.19 -5.65
N HIS A 215 11.21 30.46 -5.71
CA HIS A 215 9.84 30.83 -6.12
C HIS A 215 9.58 30.80 -7.63
N LYS A 216 10.58 30.47 -8.47
CA LYS A 216 10.48 30.64 -9.94
C LYS A 216 10.46 29.35 -10.74
N GLU A 217 10.95 28.22 -10.22
CA GLU A 217 11.01 26.97 -10.97
C GLU A 217 10.56 25.77 -10.11
N MET A 218 9.78 24.86 -10.72
CA MET A 218 9.23 23.70 -10.03
C MET A 218 10.07 22.46 -10.30
N ALA A 219 10.49 21.81 -9.22
CA ALA A 219 11.15 20.51 -9.24
C ALA A 219 10.15 19.44 -9.72
N ASN A 220 10.49 18.77 -10.83
CA ASN A 220 9.64 17.80 -11.52
C ASN A 220 10.37 16.46 -11.69
N TRP A 221 9.61 15.37 -11.74
CA TRP A 221 10.14 14.02 -11.97
C TRP A 221 9.29 13.22 -12.94
N GLN A 222 9.94 12.26 -13.59
CA GLN A 222 9.28 11.35 -14.52
C GLN A 222 8.36 10.38 -13.75
N PRO A 223 7.16 10.07 -14.29
CA PRO A 223 6.21 9.16 -13.63
C PRO A 223 6.75 7.74 -13.41
N ASN A 224 7.66 7.30 -14.26
CA ASN A 224 8.25 5.96 -14.21
C ASN A 224 9.51 5.97 -13.34
N ALA A 225 9.53 5.05 -12.38
CA ALA A 225 10.69 4.78 -11.54
C ALA A 225 11.21 3.36 -11.77
N LEU A 226 12.53 3.20 -11.67
CA LEU A 226 13.16 1.87 -11.64
C LEU A 226 13.30 1.44 -10.18
N LEU A 227 12.68 0.33 -9.81
CA LEU A 227 12.78 -0.24 -8.47
C LEU A 227 13.55 -1.55 -8.49
N ILE A 228 14.45 -1.70 -7.53
CA ILE A 228 15.31 -2.87 -7.38
C ILE A 228 15.10 -3.44 -5.98
N ASN A 229 14.70 -4.69 -5.90
CA ASN A 229 14.59 -5.41 -4.64
C ASN A 229 15.99 -5.83 -4.16
N LEU A 230 16.41 -5.39 -2.97
CA LEU A 230 17.78 -5.59 -2.50
C LEU A 230 18.10 -7.05 -2.14
N ALA A 231 17.09 -7.84 -1.74
CA ALA A 231 17.27 -9.24 -1.37
C ALA A 231 17.34 -10.17 -2.59
N SER A 232 16.45 -9.96 -3.57
CA SER A 232 16.34 -10.82 -4.75
C SER A 232 17.09 -10.30 -5.97
N GLY A 233 17.55 -9.04 -5.95
CA GLY A 233 18.15 -8.36 -7.09
C GLY A 233 17.16 -8.03 -8.23
N LYS A 234 15.88 -8.41 -8.11
CA LYS A 234 14.88 -8.22 -9.17
C LYS A 234 14.57 -6.75 -9.38
N GLU A 235 14.67 -6.32 -10.64
CA GLU A 235 14.39 -4.97 -11.10
C GLU A 235 13.06 -4.85 -11.85
N ARG A 236 12.30 -3.79 -11.57
CA ARG A 236 11.00 -3.52 -12.19
C ARG A 236 10.82 -2.03 -12.44
N MET A 237 10.38 -1.68 -13.64
CA MET A 237 9.88 -0.34 -13.92
C MET A 237 8.46 -0.21 -13.40
N VAL A 238 8.20 0.81 -12.59
CA VAL A 238 6.91 1.06 -11.95
C VAL A 238 6.49 2.49 -12.24
N SER A 239 5.35 2.64 -12.89
CA SER A 239 4.72 3.94 -13.15
C SER A 239 4.04 4.49 -11.91
N ALA A 240 3.72 5.79 -11.96
CA ALA A 240 2.89 6.45 -10.97
C ALA A 240 1.55 5.75 -10.73
N SER A 241 1.07 5.82 -9.48
CA SER A 241 -0.30 5.41 -9.19
C SER A 241 -1.24 6.37 -9.92
N LEU A 242 -2.07 5.83 -10.83
CA LEU A 242 -3.12 6.62 -11.45
C LEU A 242 -4.12 7.04 -10.38
N ASN A 243 -4.40 8.33 -10.27
CA ASN A 243 -5.40 8.83 -9.35
C ASN A 243 -6.78 8.30 -9.80
N PRO A 244 -7.54 7.56 -8.98
CA PRO A 244 -8.82 6.97 -9.40
C PRO A 244 -9.82 8.00 -9.92
N MET A 245 -9.74 9.26 -9.44
CA MET A 245 -10.54 10.37 -9.94
C MET A 245 -10.21 10.76 -11.40
N LEU A 246 -8.96 10.61 -11.84
CA LEU A 246 -8.56 10.85 -13.23
C LEU A 246 -9.04 9.73 -14.17
N MET A 247 -9.16 8.49 -13.68
CA MET A 247 -9.72 7.37 -14.46
C MET A 247 -11.21 7.56 -14.84
N CYS A 248 -12.02 8.17 -13.96
CA CYS A 248 -13.43 8.45 -14.23
C CYS A 248 -13.63 9.59 -15.25
N ALA A 249 -12.65 10.48 -15.42
CA ALA A 249 -12.73 11.57 -16.40
C ALA A 249 -12.43 11.07 -17.83
N ASP A 250 -11.48 10.14 -17.99
CA ASP A 250 -11.00 9.69 -19.31
C ASP A 250 -11.89 8.64 -19.99
N SER A 251 -12.80 8.01 -19.25
CA SER A 251 -13.70 6.96 -19.77
C SER A 251 -14.86 7.49 -20.64
N ARG A 252 -14.81 8.76 -21.08
CA ARG A 252 -15.85 9.41 -21.90
C ARG A 252 -15.33 10.07 -23.18
N LYS A 253 -14.21 9.64 -23.76
CA LYS A 253 -13.79 10.16 -25.08
C LYS A 253 -14.82 9.88 -26.19
N GLU A 254 -15.57 8.77 -26.09
CA GLU A 254 -16.66 8.46 -27.03
C GLU A 254 -17.90 9.36 -26.86
N ASN A 255 -18.10 9.98 -25.68
CA ASN A 255 -19.22 10.90 -25.43
C ASN A 255 -18.89 12.38 -25.68
N ALA A 256 -17.61 12.73 -25.84
CA ALA A 256 -17.20 14.11 -26.13
C ALA A 256 -17.52 14.53 -27.58
N ALA A 257 -17.42 13.59 -28.53
CA ALA A 257 -17.72 13.84 -29.94
C ALA A 257 -19.22 14.07 -30.22
N ILE A 258 -20.10 13.53 -29.36
CA ILE A 258 -21.56 13.65 -29.50
C ILE A 258 -22.07 15.02 -29.01
N LYS A 259 -21.29 15.79 -28.26
CA LYS A 259 -21.65 17.13 -27.76
C LYS A 259 -21.11 18.29 -28.60
N LEU A 260 -20.44 18.01 -29.73
CA LEU A 260 -19.93 19.00 -30.69
C LEU A 260 -20.69 19.00 -32.03
N ARG A 261 -21.91 18.46 -32.05
CA ARG A 261 -22.86 18.60 -33.16
C ARG A 261 -24.09 19.37 -32.73
#